data_AF-A0A349Q998-F1
#
_entry.id   AF-A0A349Q998-F1
#
_cell.length_a   1.000
_cell.length_b   1.000
_cell.length_c   1.000
_cell.angle_alpha   90.00
_cell.angle_beta   90.00
_cell.angle_gamma   90.00
#
_symmetry.space_group_name_H-M   'P 1'
#
loop_
_entity.id
_entity.type
_entity.pdbx_description
1 polymer ?
#
loop_
_entity_poly.entity_id
_entity_poly.type
_entity_poly.pdbx_seq_one_letter_code
_entity_poly.pdbx_strand_id
1 'polypeptide(L)' 'MEEKDIKKIEKIVGYTFKDKSLLQRALTHGSASKNALENYQSLEFLGDSILDFIVAKRLMEIN' A
#
# COMPACT_ATOMS: atom_id res chain seq x y z
N MET A 1 -6.54 14.25 1.81
CA MET A 1 -7.61 13.31 1.41
C MET A 1 -8.71 13.38 2.46
N GLU A 2 -9.97 13.45 2.05
CA GLU A 2 -11.09 13.51 2.99
C GLU A 2 -11.48 12.12 3.51
N GLU A 3 -12.15 12.07 4.67
CA GLU A 3 -12.62 10.83 5.31
C GLU A 3 -13.55 10.00 4.39
N LYS A 4 -14.36 10.69 3.57
CA LYS A 4 -15.25 10.04 2.60
C LYS A 4 -14.48 9.25 1.54
N ASP A 5 -13.30 9.74 1.15
CA ASP A 5 -12.49 9.12 0.11
C ASP A 5 -11.76 7.90 0.66
N ILE A 6 -11.23 8.01 1.90
CA ILE A 6 -10.66 6.89 2.66
C ILE A 6 -11.65 5.72 2.71
N LYS A 7 -12.88 5.96 3.18
CA LYS A 7 -13.90 4.90 3.30
C LYS A 7 -14.26 4.27 1.96
N LYS A 8 -14.30 5.06 0.87
CA LYS A 8 -14.54 4.53 -0.47
C LYS A 8 -13.42 3.58 -0.89
N ILE A 9 -12.16 3.98 -0.69
CA ILE A 9 -11.01 3.16 -1.05
C ILE A 9 -10.97 1.88 -0.22
N GLU A 10 -11.16 1.98 1.11
CA GLU A 10 -11.21 0.83 2.01
C GLU A 10 -12.29 -0.19 1.60
N LYS A 11 -13.44 0.30 1.13
CA LYS A 11 -14.49 -0.55 0.58
C LYS A 11 -14.06 -1.24 -0.72
N ILE A 12 -13.36 -0.55 -1.62
CA ILE A 12 -12.88 -1.10 -2.90
C ILE A 12 -11.83 -2.18 -2.66
N VAL A 13 -10.86 -1.94 -1.77
CA VAL A 13 -9.79 -2.90 -1.50
C VAL A 13 -10.19 -4.00 -0.51
N GLY A 14 -11.36 -3.88 0.13
CA GLY A 14 -11.85 -4.85 1.11
C GLY A 14 -11.04 -4.86 2.42
N TYR A 15 -10.35 -3.77 2.74
CA TYR A 15 -9.47 -3.68 3.90
C TYR A 15 -9.66 -2.34 4.62
N THR A 16 -9.93 -2.39 5.92
CA THR A 16 -9.96 -1.22 6.79
C THR A 16 -8.60 -1.04 7.45
N PHE A 17 -7.91 0.04 7.10
CA PHE A 17 -6.64 0.41 7.69
C PHE A 17 -6.84 0.80 9.15
N LYS A 18 -6.01 0.22 10.03
CA LYS A 18 -5.92 0.64 11.44
C LYS A 18 -5.36 2.05 11.56
N ASP A 19 -4.36 2.37 10.75
CA ASP A 19 -3.75 3.69 10.63
C ASP A 19 -4.05 4.26 9.24
N LYS A 20 -4.90 5.29 9.18
CA LYS A 20 -5.31 5.92 7.91
C LYS A 20 -4.18 6.69 7.24
N SER A 21 -3.14 7.06 7.99
CA SER A 21 -1.97 7.76 7.42
C SER A 21 -1.21 6.86 6.44
N LEU A 22 -1.23 5.54 6.64
CA LEU A 22 -0.63 4.58 5.71
C LEU A 22 -1.32 4.59 4.35
N LEU A 23 -2.66 4.64 4.34
CA LEU A 23 -3.42 4.74 3.09
C LEU A 23 -3.18 6.08 2.40
N GLN A 24 -3.16 7.18 3.15
CA GLN A 24 -2.86 8.50 2.62
C GLN A 24 -1.47 8.52 1.96
N ARG A 25 -0.47 8.00 2.67
CA ARG A 25 0.92 7.92 2.20
C ARG A 25 1.06 7.02 0.98
N ALA A 26 0.38 5.87 0.95
CA ALA A 26 0.36 4.96 -0.20
C ALA A 26 -0.21 5.60 -1.48
N LEU A 27 -1.05 6.64 -1.34
CA LEU A 27 -1.63 7.39 -2.47
C LEU A 27 -0.93 8.73 -2.73
N THR A 28 0.14 9.06 -2.01
CA THR A 28 0.92 10.28 -2.20
C THR A 28 2.07 10.00 -3.17
N HIS A 29 1.97 10.54 -4.39
CA HIS A 29 3.04 10.43 -5.39
C HIS A 29 4.28 11.25 -4.98
N GLY A 30 5.48 10.79 -5.38
CA GLY A 30 6.75 11.45 -5.03
C GLY A 30 6.90 12.90 -5.54
N SER A 31 6.08 13.31 -6.51
CA SER A 31 6.01 14.73 -6.92
C SER A 31 5.32 15.62 -5.89
N ALA A 32 4.46 15.07 -5.03
CA ALA A 32 3.74 15.79 -3.99
C ALA A 32 4.55 15.92 -2.69
N SER A 33 5.46 14.98 -2.40
CA SER A 33 6.48 15.13 -1.35
C SER A 33 7.77 14.44 -1.77
N LYS A 34 8.88 15.20 -1.72
CA LYS A 34 10.24 14.66 -1.95
C LYS A 34 10.77 13.84 -0.77
N ASN A 35 10.08 13.86 0.38
CA ASN A 35 10.42 13.02 1.52
C ASN A 35 9.84 11.61 1.31
N ALA A 36 10.71 10.61 1.14
CA ALA A 36 10.30 9.22 0.93
C ALA A 36 9.47 8.63 2.10
N LEU A 37 9.57 9.21 3.30
CA LEU A 37 8.77 8.82 4.45
C LEU A 37 7.33 9.36 4.42
N GLU A 38 7.04 10.29 3.52
CA GLU A 38 5.72 10.94 3.37
C GLU A 38 5.02 10.58 2.07
N ASN A 39 5.67 9.80 1.20
CA ASN A 39 5.12 9.32 -0.06
C ASN A 39 5.11 7.78 -0.11
N TYR A 40 4.64 7.22 -1.22
CA TYR A 40 4.47 5.77 -1.35
C TYR A 40 5.79 4.99 -1.51
N GLN A 41 6.91 5.62 -1.86
CA GLN A 41 8.09 4.92 -2.41
C GLN A 41 8.67 3.88 -1.45
N SER A 42 8.76 4.18 -0.16
CA SER A 42 9.22 3.17 0.82
C SER A 42 8.19 2.06 1.06
N LEU A 43 6.90 2.35 0.90
CA LEU A 43 5.83 1.35 1.02
C LEU A 43 5.81 0.42 -0.21
N GLU A 44 6.03 0.98 -1.40
CA GLU A 44 6.20 0.23 -2.66
C GLU A 44 7.37 -0.74 -2.56
N PHE A 45 8.56 -0.26 -2.19
CA PHE A 45 9.75 -1.10 -2.04
C PHE A 45 9.52 -2.30 -1.10
N LEU A 46 8.86 -2.06 0.04
CA LEU A 46 8.51 -3.13 0.98
C LEU A 46 7.41 -4.06 0.41
N GLY A 47 6.40 -3.48 -0.23
CA GLY A 47 5.28 -4.19 -0.83
C GLY A 47 5.73 -5.15 -1.93
N ASP A 48 6.63 -4.73 -2.81
CA ASP A 48 7.18 -5.55 -3.89
C ASP A 48 7.84 -6.82 -3.34
N SER A 49 8.72 -6.67 -2.34
CA SER A 49 9.41 -7.80 -1.71
C SER A 49 8.43 -8.80 -1.05
N ILE A 50 7.34 -8.30 -0.46
CA ILE A 50 6.30 -9.14 0.15
C ILE A 50 5.49 -9.88 -0.91
N LEU A 51 5.06 -9.18 -1.96
CA LEU A 51 4.28 -9.78 -3.05
C LEU A 51 5.10 -10.83 -3.80
N ASP A 52 6.36 -10.54 -4.10
CA ASP A 52 7.29 -11.50 -4.72
C ASP A 52 7.40 -12.77 -3.89
N PHE A 53 7.60 -12.63 -2.57
CA PHE A 53 7.67 -13.78 -1.68
C PHE A 53 6.37 -14.60 -1.66
N ILE A 54 5.21 -13.96 -1.56
CA ILE A 54 3.91 -14.65 -1.53
C ILE A 54 3.67 -15.41 -2.84
N VAL A 55 3.98 -14.80 -3.97
CA VAL A 55 3.83 -15.44 -5.30
C VAL A 55 4.80 -16.60 -5.43
N ALA A 56 6.08 -16.41 -5.11
CA ALA A 56 7.09 -17.46 -5.17
C ALA A 56 6.71 -18.66 -4.27
N LYS A 57 6.28 -18.37 -3.04
CA LYS A 57 5.80 -19.40 -2.10
C LYS A 57 4.62 -20.18 -2.67
N ARG A 58 3.60 -19.50 -3.22
CA ARG A 58 2.44 -20.17 -3.83
C ARG A 58 2.83 -21.07 -5.00
N LEU A 59 3.77 -20.65 -5.84
CA LEU A 59 4.25 -21.47 -6.95
C LEU A 59 5.00 -22.71 -6.46
N MET A 60 5.77 -22.61 -5.38
CA MET A 60 6.48 -23.75 -4.79
C MET A 60 5.54 -24.73 -4.08
N GLU A 61 4.46 -24.26 -3.46
CA GLU A 61 3.46 -25.09 -2.77
C GLU A 61 2.48 -25.81 -3.72
N ILE A 62 2.42 -25.43 -5.00
CA ILE A 62 1.55 -26.04 -6.02
C ILE A 62 2.15 -27.34 -6.61
N ASN A 63 3.28 -27.84 -6.09
CA ASN A 63 3.87 -29.13 -6.47
C ASN A 63 3.50 -30.27 -5.50
#